data_AF-A0A1I8C912-F1
#
_entry.id   AF-A0A1I8C912-F1
#
_cell.length_a   1.000
_cell.length_b   1.000
_cell.length_c   1.000
_cell.angle_alpha   90.00
_cell.angle_beta   90.00
_cell.angle_gamma   90.00
#
_symmetry.space_group_name_H-M   'P 1'
#
loop_
_entity.id
_entity.type
_entity.pdbx_description
1 polymer ?
#
loop_
_entity_poly.entity_id
_entity_poly.type
_entity_poly.pdbx_seq_one_letter_code
_entity_poly.pdbx_strand_id
1 'polypeptide(L)'
;MYRSRIVFRDDAFDGRNAFEWAPPVRVISVVSLLACTLDLLADFLMCAKIAQHLDNFQSDTAFKAANGFFFFTGVSVLVYIMEMTDICLTLKNDFEDMVMARVAKSLVLALEEVPLPILLNIMYSQEPRMAIAATVNLGSWIKLVALLWGLVKFTKLRFLWCCLPLNPKHDLSENTRRCFQFTFYRIVMLIINFCHFAAIAIVIVNIVDSSKGGRPIFVRRD
;
A
#
# COMPACT_ATOMS: atom_id res chain seq x y z
N MET A 1 -29.92 10.22 -2.70
CA MET A 1 -28.59 9.59 -2.61
C MET A 1 -27.58 10.56 -3.23
N TYR A 2 -26.92 11.41 -2.43
CA TYR A 2 -26.02 12.45 -2.94
C TYR A 2 -24.66 11.83 -3.32
N ARG A 3 -24.46 11.60 -4.63
CA ARG A 3 -23.17 11.18 -5.21
C ARG A 3 -22.23 12.37 -5.09
N SER A 4 -21.37 12.38 -4.07
CA SER A 4 -20.42 13.47 -3.82
C SER A 4 -19.36 13.45 -4.92
N ARG A 5 -19.57 14.22 -5.98
CA ARG A 5 -18.67 14.37 -7.13
C ARG A 5 -17.81 15.60 -6.87
N ILE A 6 -16.49 15.49 -6.99
CA ILE A 6 -15.65 16.68 -7.00
C ILE A 6 -15.64 17.20 -8.43
N VAL A 7 -16.34 18.31 -8.67
CA VAL A 7 -16.26 19.06 -9.92
C VAL A 7 -15.14 20.07 -9.72
N PHE A 8 -14.03 19.87 -10.42
CA PHE A 8 -12.88 20.76 -10.36
C PHE A 8 -13.08 21.87 -11.36
N ARG A 9 -13.42 23.06 -10.86
CA ARG A 9 -13.43 24.29 -11.64
C ARG A 9 -11.98 24.78 -11.63
N ASP A 10 -11.38 24.96 -12.81
CA ASP A 10 -10.04 25.55 -13.00
C ASP A 10 -10.00 27.06 -12.63
N ASP A 11 -10.82 27.48 -11.67
CA ASP A 11 -10.79 28.83 -11.14
C ASP A 11 -9.76 28.84 -10.02
N ALA A 12 -8.50 28.88 -10.44
CA ALA A 12 -7.37 29.24 -9.60
C ALA A 12 -7.49 30.70 -9.13
N PHE A 13 -8.59 31.12 -8.48
CA PHE A 13 -8.71 32.46 -7.88
C PHE A 13 -9.96 32.64 -6.98
N ASP A 14 -10.40 31.63 -6.22
CA ASP A 14 -11.36 31.89 -5.13
C ASP A 14 -10.92 31.21 -3.83
N GLY A 15 -10.24 32.02 -3.00
CA GLY A 15 -9.48 31.65 -1.81
C GLY A 15 -10.31 31.23 -0.60
N ARG A 16 -11.21 30.25 -0.74
CA ARG A 16 -11.89 29.61 0.40
C ARG A 16 -12.06 28.10 0.17
N ASN A 17 -11.13 27.30 0.69
CA ASN A 17 -11.21 25.83 0.90
C ASN A 17 -10.59 24.88 -0.16
N ALA A 18 -9.50 25.25 -0.82
CA ALA A 18 -8.57 24.26 -1.37
C ALA A 18 -7.47 23.98 -0.35
N PHE A 19 -7.17 22.71 -0.07
CA PHE A 19 -5.97 22.32 0.67
C PHE A 19 -4.76 22.80 -0.17
N GLU A 20 -4.22 23.96 0.16
CA GLU A 20 -3.16 24.68 -0.57
C GLU A 20 -1.83 23.90 -0.68
N TRP A 21 -1.71 22.81 0.10
CA TRP A 21 -0.52 21.95 0.16
C TRP A 21 -0.58 20.69 -0.71
N ALA A 22 -1.73 20.36 -1.31
CA ALA A 22 -1.83 19.18 -2.16
C ALA A 22 -1.22 19.46 -3.56
N PRO A 23 -0.25 18.65 -4.05
CA PRO A 23 0.29 18.81 -5.40
C PRO A 23 -0.83 18.72 -6.45
N PRO A 24 -0.63 19.31 -7.65
CA PRO A 24 -1.60 19.23 -8.73
C PRO A 24 -2.03 17.77 -8.98
N VAL A 25 -3.31 17.53 -9.26
CA VAL A 25 -3.89 16.17 -9.39
C VAL A 25 -3.08 15.31 -10.36
N ARG A 26 -2.63 15.90 -11.46
CA ARG A 26 -1.78 15.23 -12.46
C ARG A 26 -0.44 14.77 -11.88
N VAL A 27 0.20 15.57 -11.03
CA VAL A 27 1.44 15.19 -10.34
C VAL A 27 1.19 14.02 -9.40
N ILE A 28 0.12 14.07 -8.60
CA ILE A 28 -0.23 12.98 -7.68
C ILE A 28 -0.51 11.69 -8.46
N SER A 29 -1.27 11.77 -9.55
CA SER A 29 -1.59 10.61 -10.38
C SER A 29 -0.35 10.01 -11.04
N VAL A 30 0.56 10.83 -11.57
CA VAL A 30 1.82 10.36 -12.17
C VAL A 30 2.73 9.70 -11.13
N VAL A 31 2.89 10.31 -9.96
CA VAL A 31 3.70 9.69 -8.89
C VAL A 31 3.03 8.41 -8.37
N SER A 32 1.71 8.38 -8.27
CA SER A 32 0.98 7.15 -7.90
C SER A 32 1.17 6.03 -8.92
N LEU A 33 1.18 6.38 -10.21
CA LEU A 33 1.44 5.44 -11.30
C LEU A 33 2.86 4.85 -11.22
N LEU A 34 3.87 5.69 -10.96
CA LEU A 34 5.24 5.22 -10.78
C LEU A 34 5.36 4.36 -9.52
N ALA A 35 4.74 4.76 -8.42
CA ALA A 35 4.79 4.03 -7.15
C ALA A 35 4.16 2.64 -7.27
N CYS A 36 2.95 2.51 -7.84
CA CYS A 36 2.29 1.20 -7.99
C CYS A 36 3.04 0.30 -8.98
N THR A 37 3.64 0.88 -10.03
CA THR A 37 4.45 0.10 -10.98
C THR A 37 5.72 -0.42 -10.31
N LEU A 38 6.41 0.40 -9.52
CA LEU A 38 7.62 -0.01 -8.80
C LEU A 38 7.32 -1.06 -7.72
N ASP A 39 6.18 -0.94 -7.03
CA ASP A 39 5.77 -1.92 -6.01
C ASP A 39 5.53 -3.30 -6.63
N LEU A 40 4.79 -3.34 -7.75
CA LEU A 40 4.57 -4.59 -8.50
C LEU A 40 5.89 -5.19 -9.03
N LEU A 41 6.80 -4.36 -9.54
CA LEU A 41 8.12 -4.81 -9.98
C LEU A 41 8.95 -5.38 -8.83
N ALA A 42 8.87 -4.79 -7.64
CA ALA A 42 9.53 -5.32 -6.45
C ALA A 42 8.98 -6.70 -6.08
N ASP A 43 7.66 -6.90 -6.14
CA ASP A 43 7.03 -8.19 -5.86
C ASP A 43 7.43 -9.26 -6.88
N PHE A 44 7.53 -8.93 -8.16
CA PHE A 44 8.05 -9.83 -9.18
C PHE A 44 9.53 -10.17 -8.98
N LEU A 45 10.36 -9.18 -8.64
CA LEU A 45 11.77 -9.40 -8.34
C LEU A 45 11.94 -10.35 -7.14
N MET A 46 11.10 -10.19 -6.12
CA MET A 46 11.04 -11.08 -4.97
C MET A 46 10.63 -12.48 -5.35
N CYS A 47 9.57 -12.64 -6.16
CA CYS A 47 9.15 -13.94 -6.69
C CYS A 47 10.27 -14.63 -7.47
N ALA A 48 10.95 -13.91 -8.37
CA ALA A 48 12.06 -14.47 -9.14
C ALA A 48 13.20 -14.97 -8.24
N LYS A 49 13.50 -14.24 -7.15
CA LYS A 49 14.55 -14.64 -6.20
C LYS A 49 14.14 -15.80 -5.28
N ILE A 50 12.88 -15.84 -4.87
CA ILE A 50 12.32 -16.96 -4.12
C ILE A 50 12.34 -18.23 -4.99
N ALA A 51 11.90 -18.13 -6.25
CA ALA A 51 11.86 -19.26 -7.18
C ALA A 51 13.24 -19.88 -7.40
N GLN A 52 14.29 -19.06 -7.55
CA GLN A 52 15.68 -19.53 -7.70
C GLN A 52 16.18 -20.39 -6.53
N HIS A 53 15.60 -20.22 -5.34
CA HIS A 53 16.10 -20.86 -4.12
C HIS A 53 15.05 -21.76 -3.47
N LEU A 54 13.88 -21.94 -4.08
CA LEU A 54 12.72 -22.61 -3.49
C LEU A 54 13.04 -24.07 -3.13
N ASP A 55 13.74 -24.79 -4.01
CA ASP A 55 14.11 -26.19 -3.81
C ASP A 55 15.04 -26.42 -2.61
N ASN A 56 15.73 -25.36 -2.18
CA ASN A 56 16.62 -25.43 -1.04
C ASN A 56 15.89 -25.22 0.30
N PHE A 57 14.58 -24.93 0.33
CA PHE A 57 13.80 -24.67 1.55
C PHE A 57 13.70 -25.93 2.42
N GLN A 58 14.07 -25.81 3.69
CA GLN A 58 14.07 -26.88 4.70
C GLN A 58 12.82 -26.86 5.60
N SER A 59 12.22 -25.68 5.78
CA SER A 59 11.05 -25.43 6.62
C SER A 59 9.78 -25.48 5.77
N ASP A 60 8.88 -26.39 6.12
CA ASP A 60 7.55 -26.48 5.51
C ASP A 60 6.76 -25.18 5.62
N THR A 61 6.96 -24.43 6.72
CA THR A 61 6.30 -23.13 6.92
C THR A 61 6.84 -22.08 5.96
N ALA A 62 8.17 -22.04 5.75
CA ALA A 62 8.78 -21.12 4.77
C ALA A 62 8.36 -21.47 3.35
N PHE A 63 8.25 -22.77 3.03
CA PHE A 63 7.79 -23.24 1.72
C PHE A 63 6.32 -22.86 1.45
N LYS A 64 5.43 -23.04 2.44
CA LYS A 64 4.04 -22.58 2.36
C LYS A 64 3.94 -21.06 2.23
N ALA A 65 4.77 -20.32 2.97
CA ALA A 65 4.82 -18.86 2.88
C ALA A 65 5.28 -18.38 1.49
N ALA A 66 6.28 -19.04 0.89
CA ALA A 66 6.73 -18.76 -0.47
C ALA A 66 5.63 -19.01 -1.51
N ASN A 67 4.91 -20.13 -1.42
CA ASN A 67 3.77 -20.41 -2.29
C ASN A 67 2.63 -19.39 -2.13
N GLY A 68 2.34 -19.00 -0.88
CA GLY A 68 1.41 -17.92 -0.60
C GLY A 68 1.87 -16.61 -1.25
N PHE A 69 3.17 -16.29 -1.18
CA PHE A 69 3.73 -15.09 -1.78
C PHE A 69 3.55 -15.07 -3.30
N PHE A 70 3.78 -16.20 -3.99
CA PHE A 70 3.49 -16.32 -5.43
C PHE A 70 2.01 -16.12 -5.76
N PHE A 71 1.11 -16.72 -4.97
CA PHE A 71 -0.33 -16.56 -5.17
C PHE A 71 -0.76 -15.10 -5.02
N PHE A 72 -0.36 -14.44 -3.92
CA PHE A 72 -0.71 -13.05 -3.68
C PHE A 72 -0.03 -12.08 -4.65
N THR A 73 1.13 -12.43 -5.20
CA THR A 73 1.74 -11.68 -6.32
C THR A 73 0.91 -11.81 -7.60
N GLY A 74 0.28 -12.97 -7.84
CA GLY A 74 -0.70 -13.11 -8.92
C GLY A 74 -1.93 -12.22 -8.69
N VAL A 75 -2.42 -12.14 -7.45
CA VAL A 75 -3.53 -11.25 -7.07
C VAL A 75 -3.13 -9.78 -7.20
N SER A 76 -1.91 -9.39 -6.84
CA SER A 76 -1.43 -8.01 -6.95
C SER A 76 -1.43 -7.50 -8.39
N VAL A 77 -1.21 -8.35 -9.39
CA VAL A 77 -1.38 -7.97 -10.81
C VAL A 77 -2.82 -7.50 -11.11
N LEU A 78 -3.84 -8.20 -10.59
CA LEU A 78 -5.24 -7.81 -10.80
C LEU A 78 -5.55 -6.50 -10.09
N VAL A 79 -5.02 -6.33 -8.89
CA VAL A 79 -5.24 -5.15 -8.06
C VAL A 79 -4.52 -3.92 -8.62
N TYR A 80 -3.32 -4.11 -9.15
CA TYR A 80 -2.58 -3.13 -9.92
C TYR A 80 -3.36 -2.66 -11.15
N ILE A 81 -4.01 -3.56 -11.92
CA ILE A 81 -4.85 -3.16 -13.06
C ILE A 81 -6.01 -2.25 -12.60
N MET A 82 -6.63 -2.56 -11.46
CA MET A 82 -7.69 -1.73 -10.90
C MET A 82 -7.18 -0.36 -10.45
N GLU A 83 -6.04 -0.30 -9.74
CA GLU A 83 -5.43 0.96 -9.32
C GLU A 83 -4.97 1.80 -10.53
N MET A 84 -4.39 1.18 -11.55
CA MET A 84 -4.02 1.83 -12.80
C MET A 84 -5.22 2.37 -13.57
N THR A 85 -6.32 1.63 -13.61
CA THR A 85 -7.56 2.07 -14.25
C THR A 85 -8.12 3.31 -13.55
N ASP A 86 -8.14 3.31 -12.21
CA ASP A 86 -8.55 4.45 -11.39
C ASP A 86 -7.68 5.70 -11.65
N ILE A 87 -6.36 5.53 -11.67
CA ILE A 87 -5.39 6.61 -11.94
C ILE A 87 -5.56 7.16 -13.36
N CYS A 88 -5.66 6.30 -14.37
CA CYS A 88 -5.81 6.70 -15.77
C CYS A 88 -7.14 7.40 -16.03
N LEU A 89 -8.24 6.93 -15.42
CA LEU A 89 -9.53 7.61 -15.50
C LEU A 89 -9.49 8.98 -14.82
N THR A 90 -8.76 9.09 -13.71
CA THR A 90 -8.54 10.38 -13.03
C THR A 90 -7.72 11.34 -13.90
N LEU A 91 -6.69 10.85 -14.60
CA LEU A 91 -5.89 11.65 -15.54
C LEU A 91 -6.68 12.08 -16.77
N LYS A 92 -7.52 11.20 -17.31
CA LYS A 92 -8.31 11.47 -18.53
C LYS A 92 -9.43 12.47 -18.28
N ASN A 93 -10.10 12.36 -17.14
CA ASN A 93 -11.31 13.12 -16.88
C ASN A 93 -11.09 14.31 -15.94
N ASP A 94 -9.87 14.51 -15.42
CA ASP A 94 -9.51 15.50 -14.40
C ASP A 94 -10.40 15.44 -13.13
N PHE A 95 -11.12 14.34 -12.91
CA PHE A 95 -11.92 14.06 -11.71
C PHE A 95 -11.75 12.63 -11.20
N GLU A 96 -11.81 12.46 -9.88
CA GLU A 96 -11.64 11.19 -9.17
C GLU A 96 -12.96 10.82 -8.45
N ASP A 97 -13.54 9.65 -8.72
CA ASP A 97 -14.72 9.17 -7.97
C ASP A 97 -14.26 8.65 -6.60
N MET A 98 -14.57 9.41 -5.55
CA MET A 98 -14.14 9.12 -4.18
C MET A 98 -14.52 7.71 -3.71
N VAL A 99 -15.64 7.15 -4.16
CA VAL A 99 -16.05 5.81 -3.72
C VAL A 99 -15.17 4.75 -4.38
N MET A 100 -14.96 4.86 -5.69
CA MET A 100 -14.12 3.92 -6.45
C MET A 100 -12.66 3.99 -6.01
N ALA A 101 -12.10 5.19 -5.84
CA ALA A 101 -10.73 5.36 -5.39
C ALA A 101 -10.50 4.78 -3.98
N ARG A 102 -11.47 4.93 -3.07
CA ARG A 102 -11.41 4.33 -1.72
C ARG A 102 -11.51 2.82 -1.78
N VAL A 103 -12.43 2.27 -2.57
CA VAL A 103 -12.59 0.81 -2.71
C VAL A 103 -11.34 0.19 -3.32
N ALA A 104 -10.83 0.76 -4.42
CA ALA A 104 -9.61 0.31 -5.06
C ALA A 104 -8.44 0.29 -4.06
N LYS A 105 -8.22 1.39 -3.33
CA LYS A 105 -7.11 1.44 -2.36
C LYS A 105 -7.30 0.50 -1.16
N SER A 106 -8.54 0.31 -0.70
CA SER A 106 -8.83 -0.65 0.38
C SER A 106 -8.58 -2.09 -0.07
N LEU A 107 -8.84 -2.39 -1.34
CA LEU A 107 -8.62 -3.69 -1.96
C LEU A 107 -7.12 -3.97 -2.15
N VAL A 108 -6.36 -2.97 -2.62
CA VAL A 108 -4.87 -2.98 -2.64
C VAL A 108 -4.35 -3.29 -1.24
N LEU A 109 -4.87 -2.60 -0.23
CA LEU A 109 -4.41 -2.82 1.13
C LEU A 109 -4.63 -4.26 1.61
N ALA A 110 -5.84 -4.76 1.40
CA ALA A 110 -6.26 -6.07 1.91
C ALA A 110 -5.63 -7.25 1.16
N LEU A 111 -5.40 -7.12 -0.15
CA LEU A 111 -4.96 -8.22 -0.99
C LEU A 111 -3.45 -8.21 -1.29
N GLU A 112 -2.78 -7.07 -1.14
CA GLU A 112 -1.39 -6.92 -1.56
C GLU A 112 -0.51 -6.36 -0.43
N GLU A 113 -0.82 -5.16 0.04
CA GLU A 113 0.04 -4.40 0.96
C GLU A 113 0.11 -5.02 2.37
N VAL A 114 -0.90 -5.78 2.82
CA VAL A 114 -0.84 -6.51 4.10
C VAL A 114 -0.32 -7.94 3.93
N PRO A 115 -0.85 -8.79 3.02
CA PRO A 115 -0.46 -10.19 2.96
C PRO A 115 0.99 -10.40 2.53
N LEU A 116 1.49 -9.64 1.56
CA LEU A 116 2.83 -9.86 1.01
C LEU A 116 3.94 -9.55 2.03
N PRO A 117 3.92 -8.42 2.77
CA PRO A 117 4.89 -8.20 3.85
C PRO A 117 4.82 -9.25 4.95
N ILE A 118 3.63 -9.75 5.31
CA ILE A 118 3.46 -10.81 6.32
C ILE A 118 4.12 -12.10 5.85
N LEU A 119 3.81 -12.54 4.64
CA LEU A 119 4.35 -13.78 4.08
C LEU A 119 5.87 -13.68 3.94
N LEU A 120 6.36 -12.52 3.53
CA LEU A 120 7.79 -12.23 3.46
C LEU A 120 8.46 -12.30 4.83
N ASN A 121 7.82 -11.72 5.86
CA ASN A 121 8.31 -11.76 7.23
C ASN A 121 8.39 -13.20 7.75
N ILE A 122 7.32 -13.99 7.56
CA ILE A 122 7.26 -15.39 7.99
C ILE A 122 8.36 -16.19 7.29
N MET A 123 8.49 -16.05 5.97
CA MET A 123 9.50 -16.74 5.20
C MET A 123 10.91 -16.39 5.69
N TYR A 124 11.21 -15.10 5.89
CA TYR A 124 12.54 -14.66 6.32
C TYR A 124 12.85 -15.03 7.78
N SER A 125 11.84 -15.03 8.66
CA SER A 125 12.01 -15.42 10.06
C SER A 125 12.30 -16.91 10.23
N GLN A 126 11.68 -17.75 9.39
CA GLN A 126 11.87 -19.20 9.42
C GLN A 126 13.18 -19.59 8.71
N GLU A 127 13.49 -18.95 7.58
CA GLU A 127 14.67 -19.24 6.78
C GLU A 127 15.37 -17.99 6.28
N PRO A 128 16.13 -17.31 7.15
CA PRO A 128 16.88 -16.15 6.73
C PRO A 128 18.03 -16.61 5.82
N ARG A 129 18.03 -16.20 4.55
CA ARG A 129 19.07 -16.56 3.57
C ARG A 129 19.81 -15.32 3.09
N MET A 130 21.14 -15.35 3.11
CA MET A 130 21.94 -14.22 2.61
C MET A 130 21.64 -13.89 1.14
N ALA A 131 21.44 -14.88 0.28
CA ALA A 131 21.18 -14.65 -1.14
C ALA A 131 19.84 -13.94 -1.42
N ILE A 132 18.88 -14.05 -0.49
CA ILE A 132 17.57 -13.42 -0.59
C ILE A 132 17.55 -12.10 0.21
N ALA A 133 18.38 -11.96 1.24
CA ALA A 133 18.41 -10.80 2.15
C ALA A 133 18.58 -9.44 1.43
N ALA A 134 19.49 -9.33 0.46
CA ALA A 134 19.69 -8.09 -0.27
C ALA A 134 18.46 -7.70 -1.10
N THR A 135 17.80 -8.68 -1.73
CA THR A 135 16.57 -8.46 -2.51
C THR A 135 15.39 -8.15 -1.58
N VAL A 136 15.26 -8.85 -0.46
CA VAL A 136 14.26 -8.58 0.59
C VAL A 136 14.37 -7.15 1.07
N ASN A 137 15.60 -6.70 1.35
CA ASN A 137 15.85 -5.35 1.83
C ASN A 137 15.45 -4.31 0.77
N LEU A 138 15.93 -4.45 -0.47
CA LEU A 138 15.57 -3.55 -1.57
C LEU A 138 14.05 -3.53 -1.85
N GLY A 139 13.42 -4.69 -1.92
CA GLY A 139 11.97 -4.81 -2.14
C GLY A 139 11.17 -4.19 -0.99
N SER A 140 11.60 -4.39 0.25
CA SER A 140 10.96 -3.80 1.43
C SER A 140 11.11 -2.27 1.46
N TRP A 141 12.22 -1.71 1.00
CA TRP A 141 12.38 -0.26 0.86
C TRP A 141 11.43 0.33 -0.20
N ILE A 142 11.33 -0.30 -1.37
CA ILE A 142 10.39 0.13 -2.42
C ILE A 142 8.96 0.09 -1.87
N LYS A 143 8.60 -1.02 -1.21
CA LYS A 143 7.28 -1.21 -0.60
C LYS A 143 6.99 -0.18 0.49
N LEU A 144 7.98 0.18 1.30
CA LEU A 144 7.85 1.24 2.29
C LEU A 144 7.52 2.59 1.63
N VAL A 145 8.22 2.95 0.54
CA VAL A 145 7.94 4.18 -0.20
C VAL A 145 6.52 4.17 -0.79
N ALA A 146 6.09 3.04 -1.37
CA ALA A 146 4.73 2.87 -1.89
C ALA A 146 3.66 3.02 -0.80
N LEU A 147 3.87 2.40 0.37
CA LEU A 147 2.98 2.51 1.54
C LEU A 147 2.91 3.94 2.10
N LEU A 148 4.04 4.64 2.19
CA LEU A 148 4.08 6.03 2.62
C LEU A 148 3.34 6.94 1.63
N TRP A 149 3.48 6.68 0.33
CA TRP A 149 2.68 7.37 -0.68
C TRP A 149 1.18 7.06 -0.55
N GLY A 150 0.83 5.83 -0.18
CA GLY A 150 -0.52 5.43 0.18
C GLY A 150 -1.14 6.29 1.29
N LEU A 151 -0.37 6.67 2.32
CA LEU A 151 -0.83 7.60 3.37
C LEU A 151 -1.17 9.00 2.82
N VAL A 152 -0.36 9.50 1.89
CA VAL A 152 -0.63 10.78 1.22
C VAL A 152 -1.95 10.69 0.45
N LYS A 153 -2.18 9.60 -0.30
CA LYS A 153 -3.44 9.35 -1.02
C LYS A 153 -4.63 9.23 -0.05
N PHE A 154 -4.50 8.51 1.07
CA PHE A 154 -5.56 8.40 2.08
C PHE A 154 -5.91 9.74 2.73
N THR A 155 -4.90 10.59 2.98
CA THR A 155 -5.11 11.95 3.52
C THR A 155 -5.90 12.80 2.53
N LYS A 156 -5.51 12.77 1.23
CA LYS A 156 -6.22 13.48 0.15
C LYS A 156 -7.67 13.00 0.00
N LEU A 157 -7.91 11.69 0.06
CA LEU A 157 -9.23 11.08 -0.02
C LEU A 157 -10.10 11.31 1.23
N ARG A 158 -9.58 12.04 2.24
CA ARG A 158 -10.19 12.22 3.57
C ARG A 158 -10.62 10.90 4.20
N PHE A 159 -9.81 9.88 3.95
CA PHE A 159 -10.02 8.51 4.39
C PHE A 159 -9.06 8.12 5.51
N LEU A 160 -8.09 9.00 5.82
CA LEU A 160 -7.22 8.85 6.98
C LEU A 160 -7.94 9.35 8.25
N TRP A 161 -8.23 8.41 9.16
CA TRP A 161 -8.99 8.68 10.37
C TRP A 161 -8.32 9.73 11.26
N CYS A 162 -7.00 9.66 11.42
CA CYS A 162 -6.21 10.61 12.21
C CYS A 162 -6.27 12.06 11.68
N CYS A 163 -6.59 12.25 10.40
CA CYS A 163 -6.66 13.57 9.77
C CYS A 163 -8.10 14.09 9.58
N LEU A 164 -9.12 13.33 10.02
CA LEU A 164 -10.51 13.79 10.05
C LEU A 164 -10.74 15.07 10.90
N PRO A 165 -10.07 15.26 12.07
CA PRO A 165 -10.22 16.48 12.87
C PRO A 165 -9.80 17.75 12.14
N LEU A 166 -8.88 17.62 11.17
CA LEU A 166 -8.27 18.72 10.42
C LEU A 166 -9.06 19.10 9.17
N ASN A 167 -10.29 18.61 9.01
CA ASN A 167 -11.09 18.91 7.82
C ASN A 167 -11.64 20.35 7.88
N PRO A 168 -11.22 21.26 6.97
CA PRO A 168 -11.56 22.69 7.04
C PRO A 168 -13.04 22.99 6.77
N LYS A 169 -13.85 21.99 6.41
CA LYS A 169 -15.29 22.16 6.17
C LYS A 169 -16.14 22.35 7.42
N HIS A 170 -15.63 22.00 8.61
CA HIS A 170 -16.39 22.04 9.86
C HIS A 170 -15.52 22.51 11.02
N ASP A 171 -16.16 23.02 12.07
CA ASP A 171 -15.49 23.37 13.32
C ASP A 171 -14.81 22.15 13.97
N LEU A 172 -13.68 22.39 14.65
CA LEU A 172 -12.89 21.37 15.35
C LEU A 172 -13.72 20.51 16.31
N SER A 173 -14.68 21.12 17.02
CA SER A 173 -15.57 20.40 17.94
C SER A 173 -16.50 19.43 17.20
N GLU A 174 -17.02 19.82 16.04
CA GLU A 174 -17.91 19.01 15.25
C GLU A 174 -17.16 17.89 14.51
N ASN A 175 -15.95 18.16 14.00
CA ASN A 175 -15.10 17.13 13.42
C ASN A 175 -14.67 16.08 14.47
N THR A 176 -14.34 16.53 15.69
CA THR A 176 -14.02 15.63 16.81
C THR A 176 -15.23 14.78 17.18
N ARG A 177 -16.43 15.37 17.32
CA ARG A 177 -17.67 14.61 17.57
C ARG A 177 -17.93 13.57 16.48
N ARG A 178 -17.77 13.94 15.22
CA ARG A 178 -17.95 13.04 14.08
C ARG A 178 -16.89 11.93 14.07
N CYS A 179 -15.66 12.21 14.52
CA CYS A 179 -14.59 11.22 14.68
C CYS A 179 -15.02 10.04 15.57
N PHE A 180 -15.79 10.33 16.63
CA PHE A 180 -16.30 9.35 17.59
C PHE A 180 -17.74 8.88 17.33
N GLN A 181 -18.37 9.29 16.22
CA GLN A 181 -19.63 8.71 15.80
C GLN A 181 -19.36 7.40 15.05
N PHE A 182 -19.60 6.27 15.71
CA PHE A 182 -19.41 4.93 15.16
C PHE A 182 -20.49 4.56 14.12
N THR A 183 -20.38 5.18 12.95
CA THR A 183 -21.07 4.72 11.74
C THR A 183 -20.28 3.58 11.10
N PHE A 184 -20.96 2.64 10.44
CA PHE A 184 -20.32 1.49 9.76
C PHE A 184 -19.16 1.92 8.85
N TYR A 185 -19.35 2.99 8.09
CA TYR A 185 -18.31 3.59 7.24
C TYR A 185 -17.04 4.01 8.00
N ARG A 186 -17.18 4.57 9.21
CA ARG A 186 -16.04 5.01 10.04
C ARG A 186 -15.34 3.85 10.72
N ILE A 187 -16.08 2.81 11.11
CA ILE A 187 -15.49 1.57 11.63
C ILE A 187 -14.62 0.92 10.55
N VAL A 188 -15.15 0.78 9.33
CA VAL A 188 -14.41 0.24 8.19
C VAL A 188 -13.17 1.08 7.88
N MET A 189 -13.31 2.42 7.87
CA MET A 189 -12.18 3.34 7.69
C MET A 189 -11.10 3.16 8.77
N LEU A 190 -11.49 2.98 10.04
CA LEU A 190 -10.54 2.77 11.14
C LEU A 190 -9.78 1.46 10.96
N ILE A 191 -10.47 0.37 10.62
CA ILE A 191 -9.88 -0.94 10.36
C ILE A 191 -8.86 -0.83 9.21
N ILE A 192 -9.23 -0.21 8.09
CA ILE A 192 -8.34 -0.05 6.93
C ILE A 192 -7.11 0.77 7.31
N ASN A 193 -7.27 1.89 8.02
CA ASN A 193 -6.11 2.68 8.45
C ASN A 193 -5.20 1.89 9.41
N PHE A 194 -5.77 1.10 10.32
CA PHE A 194 -4.99 0.22 11.20
C PHE A 194 -4.21 -0.82 10.40
N CYS A 195 -4.84 -1.46 9.42
CA CYS A 195 -4.16 -2.37 8.49
C CYS A 195 -3.01 -1.69 7.75
N HIS A 196 -3.17 -0.43 7.35
CA HIS A 196 -2.14 0.34 6.65
C HIS A 196 -0.93 0.61 7.54
N PHE A 197 -1.17 1.06 8.77
CA PHE A 197 -0.10 1.26 9.75
C PHE A 197 0.58 -0.07 10.13
N ALA A 198 -0.18 -1.16 10.25
CA ALA A 198 0.38 -2.48 10.49
C ALA A 198 1.26 -2.95 9.33
N ALA A 199 0.84 -2.75 8.08
CA ALA A 199 1.66 -3.06 6.89
C ALA A 199 2.99 -2.30 6.93
N ILE A 200 2.97 -1.00 7.21
CA ILE A 200 4.18 -0.18 7.36
C ILE A 200 5.09 -0.74 8.46
N ALA A 201 4.53 -1.08 9.63
CA ALA A 201 5.29 -1.64 10.73
C ALA A 201 5.96 -2.97 10.35
N ILE A 202 5.24 -3.87 9.66
CA ILE A 202 5.77 -5.17 9.22
C ILE A 202 6.90 -4.98 8.19
N VAL A 203 6.74 -4.05 7.25
CA VAL A 203 7.79 -3.72 6.27
C VAL A 203 9.05 -3.18 6.97
N ILE A 204 8.90 -2.34 7.99
CA ILE A 204 10.04 -1.85 8.78
C ILE A 204 10.75 -3.00 9.48
N VAL A 205 10.00 -3.95 10.06
CA VAL A 205 10.59 -5.15 10.67
C VAL A 205 11.35 -5.96 9.62
N ASN A 206 10.80 -6.15 8.42
CA ASN A 206 11.48 -6.85 7.33
C ASN A 206 12.80 -6.17 6.91
N ILE A 207 12.85 -4.84 6.88
CA ILE A 207 14.08 -4.07 6.60
C ILE A 207 15.12 -4.33 7.70
N VAL A 208 14.71 -4.21 8.97
CA VAL A 208 15.60 -4.40 10.12
C VAL A 208 16.15 -5.83 10.13
N ASP A 209 15.31 -6.84 9.92
CA ASP A 209 15.75 -8.23 9.98
C ASP A 209 16.59 -8.62 8.76
N SER A 210 16.24 -8.16 7.56
CA SER A 210 17.06 -8.39 6.37
C SER A 210 18.43 -7.72 6.43
N SER A 211 18.55 -6.59 7.15
CA SER A 211 19.82 -5.88 7.34
C SER A 211 20.81 -6.59 8.28
N LYS A 212 20.33 -7.46 9.17
CA LYS A 212 21.17 -8.22 10.11
C LYS A 212 21.94 -9.38 9.44
N GLY A 213 21.65 -9.66 8.17
CA GLY A 213 22.27 -10.75 7.42
C GLY A 213 21.62 -12.10 7.69
N GLY A 214 21.46 -12.89 6.62
CA GLY A 214 20.87 -14.24 6.71
C GLY A 214 21.90 -15.34 7.00
N ARG A 215 21.43 -16.58 7.12
CA ARG A 215 22.29 -17.76 7.17
C ARG A 215 22.87 -18.05 5.77
N PRO A 216 24.09 -18.61 5.69
CA PRO A 216 24.67 -19.07 4.43
C PRO A 216 23.88 -20.26 3.86
N ILE A 217 23.78 -20.32 2.53
CA ILE A 217 23.12 -21.43 1.83
C ILE A 217 24.15 -22.53 1.63
N PHE A 218 23.88 -23.72 2.17
CA PHE A 218 24.59 -24.94 1.79
C PHE A 218 23.84 -25.56 0.60
N VAL A 219 24.40 -25.42 -0.59
CA VAL A 219 23.86 -26.08 -1.79
C VAL A 219 24.06 -27.58 -1.63
N ARG A 220 22.97 -28.35 -1.60
CA ARG A 220 23.05 -29.81 -1.70
C ARG A 220 23.54 -30.12 -3.11
N ARG A 221 24.80 -30.55 -3.24
CA ARG A 221 25.27 -31.16 -4.49
C ARG A 221 24.74 -32.59 -4.48
N ASP A 222 23.78 -32.86 -5.35
CA ASP A 222 23.44 -34.23 -5.75
C ASP A 222 24.57 -34.83 -6.58
#